data_AF-A0A6M8V5J4-F1
#
_entry.id   AF-A0A6M8V5J4-F1
#
_cell.length_a   1.000
_cell.length_b   1.000
_cell.length_c   1.000
_cell.angle_alpha   90.00
_cell.angle_beta   90.00
_cell.angle_gamma   90.00
#
_symmetry.space_group_name_H-M   'P 1'
#
loop_
_entity.id
_entity.type
_entity.pdbx_description
1 polymer ?
#
loop_
_entity_poly.entity_id
_entity_poly.type
_entity_poly.pdbx_seq_one_letter_code
_entity_poly.pdbx_strand_id
1 'polypeptide(L)'
;MIKQLKISWYFYAPESLDYAPENRSEAYVNFATLSEWENKRYRPIHMKSIFLENENWYFYIIGSSNFTSAGLALGKQKNYEANILYVTNSIKNKDGEKSLINAYMDGELIDDGLILEWIPREDEDKSTEDQLPTLHKAFKSASLNFKRDKFIIELDLDQEIMPKSFYIYDELMKKELYNSDEWKNVGKPSNVIIEYEEQRPPSGLFVKWDKLSVTVWWPINILNSSVLPPPEELKDLPLEVLLNVLSSSKPPHRVISEWLKKQKKTNGESDASPLIDPHKRVNTSTFLLQRTRKISYALTALKEKLQKPIYTIESLNWRIFGPVGVKALCKAITETAKSEEEKAFLLTEIVFELKNVKPHISKETISKSEYKKTIDEITSELKKEIDNLDLTKDQQLNDYITSVFQEIEK
;
A
#
# COMPACT_ATOMS: atom_id res chain seq x y z
N MET A 1 -12.13 20.99 54.43
CA MET A 1 -11.81 19.58 54.12
C MET A 1 -11.86 19.43 52.60
N ILE A 2 -10.71 19.60 51.94
CA ILE A 2 -10.61 19.49 50.48
C ILE A 2 -10.67 17.99 50.16
N LYS A 3 -11.75 17.54 49.50
CA LYS A 3 -11.78 16.20 48.91
C LYS A 3 -10.65 16.15 47.88
N GLN A 4 -9.60 15.37 48.16
CA GLN A 4 -8.65 14.96 47.12
C GLN A 4 -9.47 14.31 46.01
N LEU A 5 -9.55 14.98 44.86
CA LEU A 5 -10.01 14.37 43.62
C LEU A 5 -8.99 13.26 43.31
N LYS A 6 -9.32 12.01 43.64
CA LYS A 6 -8.60 10.87 43.12
C LYS A 6 -8.80 10.90 41.60
N ILE A 7 -7.71 11.03 40.87
CA ILE A 7 -7.70 10.89 39.42
C ILE A 7 -7.93 9.40 39.14
N SER A 8 -8.96 9.08 38.38
CA SER A 8 -9.26 7.71 37.96
C SER A 8 -8.80 7.52 36.53
N TRP A 9 -8.12 6.41 36.26
CA TRP A 9 -7.74 6.01 34.91
C TRP A 9 -8.64 4.87 34.44
N TYR A 10 -9.20 5.05 33.25
CA TYR A 10 -10.06 4.04 32.62
C TYR A 10 -9.21 3.13 31.74
N PHE A 11 -9.19 1.85 32.09
CA PHE A 11 -8.52 0.82 31.31
C PHE A 11 -9.53 0.02 30.50
N TYR A 12 -9.37 0.04 29.18
CA TYR A 12 -10.18 -0.75 28.25
C TYR A 12 -9.50 -2.09 27.98
N ALA A 13 -9.47 -2.95 29.00
CA ALA A 13 -8.86 -4.28 28.91
C ALA A 13 -9.48 -5.23 29.95
N PRO A 14 -9.25 -6.55 29.85
CA PRO A 14 -9.73 -7.50 30.84
C PRO A 14 -9.00 -7.35 32.19
N GLU A 15 -9.74 -7.39 33.30
CA GLU A 15 -9.20 -7.39 34.67
C GLU A 15 -8.17 -8.52 34.90
N SER A 16 -8.28 -9.63 34.15
CA SER A 16 -7.33 -10.75 34.23
C SER A 16 -5.88 -10.38 33.90
N LEU A 17 -5.62 -9.20 33.30
CA LEU A 17 -4.26 -8.73 33.07
C LEU A 17 -3.54 -8.30 34.36
N ASP A 18 -4.28 -7.97 35.43
CA ASP A 18 -3.74 -7.62 36.75
C ASP A 18 -3.38 -8.84 37.60
N TYR A 19 -3.51 -10.05 37.04
CA TYR A 19 -3.26 -11.28 37.78
C TYR A 19 -1.79 -11.71 37.70
N ALA A 20 -1.11 -11.68 38.85
CA ALA A 20 0.16 -12.39 39.05
C ALA A 20 -0.10 -13.81 39.61
N PRO A 21 0.64 -14.85 39.16
CA PRO A 21 0.44 -16.21 39.68
C PRO A 21 0.76 -16.30 41.18
N GLU A 22 -0.22 -16.74 42.00
CA GLU A 22 -0.07 -16.87 43.47
C GLU A 22 1.14 -17.71 43.91
N ASN A 23 1.52 -18.70 43.10
CA ASN A 23 2.65 -19.61 43.38
C ASN A 23 4.03 -19.00 43.06
N ARG A 24 4.10 -17.72 42.67
CA ARG A 24 5.35 -17.02 42.36
C ARG A 24 5.38 -15.67 43.07
N SER A 25 5.91 -15.66 44.29
CA SER A 25 6.02 -14.47 45.14
C SER A 25 6.84 -13.32 44.54
N GLU A 26 7.63 -13.58 43.51
CA GLU A 26 8.46 -12.59 42.81
C GLU A 26 7.80 -12.03 41.54
N ALA A 27 6.62 -12.54 41.14
CA ALA A 27 5.91 -12.05 39.98
C ALA A 27 5.05 -10.84 40.36
N TYR A 28 5.26 -9.72 39.66
CA TYR A 28 4.45 -8.51 39.78
C TYR A 28 4.00 -8.06 38.40
N VAL A 29 2.88 -7.36 38.34
CA VAL A 29 2.34 -6.73 37.13
C VAL A 29 2.36 -5.23 37.35
N ASN A 30 2.89 -4.49 36.37
CA ASN A 30 2.87 -3.04 36.36
C ASN A 30 2.23 -2.55 35.07
N PHE A 31 1.49 -1.44 35.15
CA PHE A 31 0.92 -0.77 33.98
C PHE A 31 1.69 0.52 33.69
N ALA A 32 1.98 0.74 32.42
CA ALA A 32 2.62 1.96 31.94
C ALA A 32 1.80 2.56 30.79
N THR A 33 1.79 3.88 30.70
CA THR A 33 1.18 4.59 29.58
C THR A 33 2.20 4.76 28.45
N LEU A 34 1.77 4.41 27.24
CA LEU A 34 2.53 4.66 26.02
C LEU A 34 1.85 5.80 25.27
N SER A 35 2.56 6.92 25.10
CA SER A 35 2.03 8.07 24.39
C SER A 35 2.93 8.50 23.23
N GLU A 36 2.37 8.50 22.02
CA GLU A 36 2.92 9.31 20.93
C GLU A 36 2.34 10.73 21.03
N TRP A 37 3.22 11.71 21.25
CA TRP A 37 2.86 13.12 21.23
C TRP A 37 3.09 13.71 19.83
N GLU A 38 2.02 13.79 19.03
CA GLU A 38 2.06 14.43 17.71
C GLU A 38 0.97 15.50 17.62
N ASN A 39 1.32 16.72 17.21
CA ASN A 39 0.38 17.85 17.03
C ASN A 39 -0.55 18.13 18.24
N LYS A 40 -0.02 18.07 19.47
CA LYS A 40 -0.77 18.35 20.72
C LYS A 40 -1.96 17.40 20.97
N ARG A 41 -1.92 16.17 20.44
CA ARG A 41 -2.90 15.13 20.74
C ARG A 41 -2.19 13.82 21.04
N TYR A 42 -2.71 13.09 22.03
CA TYR A 42 -2.34 11.70 22.27
C TYR A 42 -2.91 10.83 21.15
N ARG A 43 -2.05 10.10 20.45
CA ARG A 43 -2.50 9.08 19.49
C ARG A 43 -2.46 7.70 20.15
N PRO A 44 -3.56 6.92 20.12
CA PRO A 44 -3.53 5.54 20.56
C PRO A 44 -2.62 4.72 19.64
N ILE A 45 -1.67 4.01 20.25
CA ILE A 45 -0.73 3.12 19.57
C ILE A 45 -1.42 1.76 19.38
N HIS A 46 -1.50 1.28 18.13
CA HIS A 46 -2.11 -0.01 17.79
C HIS A 46 -1.07 -1.14 17.66
N MET A 47 0.18 -0.88 18.03
CA MET A 47 1.28 -1.84 18.03
C MET A 47 1.04 -2.94 19.07
N LYS A 48 1.37 -4.19 18.73
CA LYS A 48 1.46 -5.30 19.69
C LYS A 48 2.87 -5.84 19.68
N SER A 49 3.45 -5.91 20.87
CA SER A 49 4.82 -6.36 21.03
C SER A 49 5.07 -7.00 22.38
N ILE A 50 5.90 -8.05 22.41
CA ILE A 50 6.30 -8.74 23.63
C ILE A 50 7.81 -8.61 23.77
N PHE A 51 8.25 -8.04 24.88
CA PHE A 51 9.67 -8.01 25.24
C PHE A 51 9.90 -8.99 26.38
N LEU A 52 10.83 -9.94 26.20
CA LEU A 52 11.20 -10.91 27.23
C LEU A 52 12.72 -10.83 27.43
N GLU A 53 13.12 -10.78 28.70
CA GLU A 53 14.51 -10.71 29.11
C GLU A 53 14.81 -11.76 30.18
N ASN A 54 16.02 -12.29 30.13
CA ASN A 54 16.66 -13.04 31.20
C ASN A 54 18.16 -12.70 31.21
N GLU A 55 18.93 -13.19 32.18
CA GLU A 55 20.33 -12.83 32.49
C GLU A 55 21.18 -12.42 31.28
N ASN A 56 21.16 -13.21 30.20
CA ASN A 56 21.97 -12.93 29.02
C ASN A 56 21.20 -12.95 27.71
N TRP A 57 19.88 -13.09 27.73
CA TRP A 57 19.07 -13.29 26.52
C TRP A 57 17.91 -12.30 26.46
N TYR A 58 17.73 -11.69 25.28
CA TYR A 58 16.67 -10.75 25.01
C TYR A 58 15.91 -11.19 23.77
N PHE A 59 14.58 -11.17 23.88
CA PHE A 59 13.64 -11.51 22.82
C PHE A 59 12.68 -10.34 22.65
N TYR A 60 12.54 -9.85 21.42
CA TYR A 60 11.57 -8.82 21.10
C TYR A 60 10.70 -9.28 19.94
N ILE A 61 9.41 -9.47 20.23
CA ILE A 61 8.39 -9.91 19.28
C ILE A 61 7.55 -8.70 18.92
N ILE A 62 7.33 -8.46 17.63
CA ILE A 62 6.42 -7.42 17.13
C ILE A 62 5.56 -8.01 16.01
N GLY A 63 4.27 -7.73 16.00
CA GLY A 63 3.43 -8.13 14.88
C GLY A 63 1.94 -7.88 15.07
N SER A 64 1.12 -8.71 14.43
CA SER A 64 -0.33 -8.54 14.37
C SER A 64 -1.08 -9.14 15.56
N SER A 65 -0.47 -10.08 16.30
CA SER A 65 -1.14 -10.82 17.37
C SER A 65 -1.67 -9.90 18.46
N ASN A 66 -2.99 -9.86 18.62
CA ASN A 66 -3.60 -9.35 19.84
C ASN A 66 -3.27 -10.29 21.01
N PHE A 67 -3.24 -9.74 22.23
CA PHE A 67 -2.97 -10.49 23.47
C PHE A 67 -4.20 -11.28 23.93
N THR A 68 -4.76 -12.10 23.04
CA THR A 68 -5.89 -12.99 23.30
C THR A 68 -5.48 -14.44 23.12
N SER A 69 -6.25 -15.38 23.68
CA SER A 69 -5.96 -16.81 23.52
C SER A 69 -5.95 -17.25 22.06
N ALA A 70 -6.77 -16.64 21.19
CA ALA A 70 -6.80 -16.92 19.76
C ALA A 70 -5.62 -16.28 19.01
N GLY A 71 -5.29 -15.02 19.33
CA GLY A 71 -4.17 -14.28 18.73
C GLY A 71 -2.78 -14.81 19.12
N LEU A 72 -2.65 -15.39 20.31
CA LEU A 72 -1.44 -16.07 20.78
C LEU A 72 -1.45 -17.59 20.52
N ALA A 73 -2.48 -18.11 19.86
CA ALA A 73 -2.66 -19.54 19.57
C ALA A 73 -2.64 -20.47 20.79
N LEU A 74 -2.99 -19.96 21.97
CA LEU A 74 -3.11 -20.71 23.23
C LEU A 74 -4.47 -21.40 23.39
N GLY A 75 -5.49 -20.94 22.65
CA GLY A 75 -6.85 -21.48 22.68
C GLY A 75 -7.14 -22.57 21.66
N LYS A 76 -8.39 -23.09 21.69
CA LYS A 76 -8.89 -24.06 20.69
C LYS A 76 -9.08 -23.41 19.31
N GLN A 77 -9.56 -22.17 19.27
CA GLN A 77 -9.63 -21.34 18.08
C GLN A 77 -8.34 -20.53 17.96
N LYS A 78 -7.83 -20.37 16.73
CA LYS A 78 -6.55 -19.74 16.44
C LYS A 78 -6.71 -18.77 15.29
N ASN A 79 -6.21 -17.56 15.47
CA ASN A 79 -6.16 -16.57 14.40
C ASN A 79 -4.97 -16.84 13.48
N TYR A 80 -5.05 -16.35 12.24
CA TYR A 80 -3.89 -16.24 11.37
C TYR A 80 -3.18 -14.94 11.69
N GLU A 81 -1.97 -15.04 12.24
CA GLU A 81 -1.18 -13.90 12.70
C GLU A 81 0.23 -13.96 12.12
N ALA A 82 0.85 -12.80 11.94
CA ALA A 82 2.21 -12.65 11.46
C ALA A 82 3.03 -11.80 12.44
N ASN A 83 4.11 -12.39 12.97
CA ASN A 83 5.01 -11.73 13.93
C ASN A 83 6.47 -11.90 13.51
N ILE A 84 7.30 -10.93 13.86
CA ILE A 84 8.75 -10.96 13.72
C ILE A 84 9.35 -11.08 15.13
N LEU A 85 10.30 -12.01 15.30
CA LEU A 85 11.05 -12.19 16.53
C LEU A 85 12.52 -11.80 16.32
N TYR A 86 13.00 -10.85 17.10
CA TYR A 86 14.41 -10.53 17.24
C TYR A 86 14.99 -11.20 18.49
N VAL A 87 16.17 -11.80 18.37
CA VAL A 87 16.85 -12.50 19.47
C VAL A 87 18.30 -12.05 19.54
N THR A 88 18.77 -11.73 20.74
CA THR A 88 20.20 -11.47 20.97
C THR A 88 20.66 -12.05 22.32
N ASN A 89 21.96 -12.26 22.42
CA ASN A 89 22.62 -12.66 23.66
C ASN A 89 23.67 -11.59 24.04
N SER A 90 23.56 -11.01 25.23
CA SER A 90 24.40 -9.86 25.66
C SER A 90 25.88 -10.19 25.75
N ILE A 91 26.24 -11.43 26.11
CA ILE A 91 27.64 -11.88 26.16
C ILE A 91 28.26 -11.87 24.75
N LYS A 92 27.49 -12.28 23.74
CA LYS A 92 27.97 -12.40 22.35
C LYS A 92 27.81 -11.11 21.53
N ASN A 93 26.78 -10.32 21.81
CA ASN A 93 26.41 -9.15 21.00
C ASN A 93 25.80 -8.03 21.85
N LYS A 94 26.67 -7.26 22.50
CA LYS A 94 26.29 -6.09 23.31
C LYS A 94 25.61 -4.97 22.51
N ASP A 95 25.97 -4.80 21.25
CA ASP A 95 25.35 -3.77 20.41
C ASP A 95 23.92 -4.19 19.98
N GLY A 96 23.69 -5.48 19.78
CA GLY A 96 22.36 -6.05 19.56
C GLY A 96 21.46 -5.89 20.78
N GLU A 97 21.97 -6.12 21.99
CA GLU A 97 21.27 -5.85 23.25
C GLU A 97 20.82 -4.38 23.33
N LYS A 98 21.76 -3.43 23.18
CA LYS A 98 21.45 -2.00 23.18
C LYS A 98 20.40 -1.63 22.12
N SER A 99 20.49 -2.24 20.94
CA SER A 99 19.54 -1.97 19.85
C SER A 99 18.12 -2.45 20.18
N LEU A 100 17.97 -3.60 20.84
CA LEU A 100 16.65 -4.10 21.24
C LEU A 100 16.06 -3.29 22.39
N ILE A 101 16.87 -2.93 23.39
CA ILE A 101 16.43 -2.07 24.50
C ILE A 101 15.96 -0.71 23.96
N ASN A 102 16.73 -0.09 23.06
CA ASN A 102 16.35 1.18 22.44
C ASN A 102 15.14 1.09 21.50
N ALA A 103 14.80 -0.10 21.01
CA ALA A 103 13.64 -0.32 20.14
C ALA A 103 12.35 -0.59 20.92
N TYR A 104 12.46 -0.92 22.21
CA TYR A 104 11.34 -1.00 23.11
C TYR A 104 10.85 0.41 23.44
N MET A 105 9.53 0.62 23.42
CA MET A 105 8.95 1.90 23.81
C MET A 105 8.80 1.93 25.33
N ASP A 106 9.64 2.72 25.99
CA ASP A 106 9.47 2.98 27.42
C ASP A 106 8.18 3.77 27.66
N GLY A 107 7.36 3.29 28.59
CA GLY A 107 6.14 3.96 29.03
C GLY A 107 6.32 4.62 30.39
N GLU A 108 5.47 5.60 30.70
CA GLU A 108 5.41 6.19 32.02
C GLU A 108 4.57 5.29 32.94
N LEU A 109 5.20 4.75 33.99
CA LEU A 109 4.52 3.93 35.00
C LEU A 109 3.37 4.71 35.64
N ILE A 110 2.25 4.01 35.84
CA ILE A 110 1.08 4.56 36.50
C ILE A 110 1.28 4.45 38.02
N ASP A 111 1.04 5.55 38.74
CA ASP A 111 1.19 5.64 40.19
C ASP A 111 0.18 4.74 40.93
N ASP A 112 0.64 4.05 41.98
CA ASP A 112 -0.10 3.10 42.81
C ASP A 112 -1.31 3.75 43.53
N GLY A 113 -1.32 5.08 43.64
CA GLY A 113 -2.42 5.85 44.26
C GLY A 113 -3.67 6.01 43.38
N LEU A 114 -3.62 5.59 42.11
CA LEU A 114 -4.68 5.77 41.12
C LEU A 114 -5.68 4.61 41.15
N ILE A 115 -6.96 4.92 40.98
CA ILE A 115 -7.99 3.89 40.86
C ILE A 115 -8.04 3.47 39.38
N LEU A 116 -7.73 2.20 39.11
CA LEU A 116 -7.94 1.56 37.82
C LEU A 116 -9.39 1.10 37.74
N GLU A 117 -10.17 1.72 36.86
CA GLU A 117 -11.51 1.24 36.54
C GLU A 117 -11.44 0.48 35.20
N TRP A 118 -11.63 -0.83 35.28
CA TRP A 118 -11.73 -1.71 34.13
C TRP A 118 -13.09 -1.49 33.47
N ILE A 119 -13.09 -0.87 32.29
CA ILE A 119 -14.28 -0.81 31.45
C ILE A 119 -14.16 -1.97 30.47
N PRO A 120 -14.85 -3.11 30.70
CA PRO A 120 -14.97 -4.10 29.65
C PRO A 120 -15.60 -3.39 28.46
N ARG A 121 -14.87 -3.33 27.34
CA ARG A 121 -15.56 -3.07 26.07
C ARG A 121 -16.57 -4.20 25.93
N GLU A 122 -17.83 -3.86 25.67
CA GLU A 122 -18.73 -4.84 25.04
C GLU A 122 -17.92 -5.41 23.88
N ASP A 123 -17.61 -6.70 23.96
CA ASP A 123 -16.65 -7.40 23.09
C ASP A 123 -16.64 -6.76 21.69
N GLU A 124 -15.63 -5.94 21.37
CA GLU A 124 -15.40 -5.54 19.97
C GLU A 124 -15.06 -6.79 19.13
N ASP A 125 -14.74 -7.91 19.80
CA ASP A 125 -14.64 -9.26 19.23
C ASP A 125 -16.00 -9.90 18.93
N LYS A 126 -17.10 -9.44 19.53
CA LYS A 126 -18.45 -9.69 19.00
C LYS A 126 -18.80 -8.54 18.07
N SER A 127 -18.10 -8.45 16.94
CA SER A 127 -18.69 -7.74 15.81
C SER A 127 -20.08 -8.35 15.59
N THR A 128 -21.03 -7.55 15.14
CA THR A 128 -22.36 -8.05 14.73
C THR A 128 -22.25 -9.13 13.62
N GLU A 129 -21.03 -9.39 13.11
CA GLU A 129 -20.65 -10.44 12.18
C GLU A 129 -20.58 -11.84 12.82
N ASP A 130 -20.47 -11.98 14.15
CA ASP A 130 -20.52 -13.29 14.84
C ASP A 130 -21.92 -13.95 14.76
N GLN A 131 -22.94 -13.21 14.31
CA GLN A 131 -24.26 -13.75 13.97
C GLN A 131 -24.45 -13.97 12.47
N LEU A 132 -23.50 -13.57 11.62
CA LEU A 132 -23.57 -13.84 10.21
C LEU A 132 -23.18 -15.30 9.96
N PRO A 133 -23.99 -16.06 9.20
CA PRO A 133 -23.64 -17.41 8.83
C PRO A 133 -22.32 -17.39 8.05
N THR A 134 -21.41 -18.30 8.41
CA THR A 134 -20.17 -18.51 7.66
C THR A 134 -20.49 -19.01 6.25
N LEU A 135 -19.62 -18.69 5.30
CA LEU A 135 -19.77 -19.12 3.91
C LEU A 135 -19.87 -20.65 3.84
N HIS A 136 -20.83 -21.16 3.07
CA HIS A 136 -21.02 -22.59 2.92
C HIS A 136 -19.73 -23.24 2.37
N LYS A 137 -19.29 -24.35 2.97
CA LYS A 137 -18.03 -25.05 2.63
C LYS A 137 -17.90 -25.48 1.16
N ALA A 138 -19.00 -25.49 0.43
CA ALA A 138 -19.02 -25.80 -1.00
C ALA A 138 -18.39 -24.70 -1.85
N PHE A 139 -18.32 -23.47 -1.35
CA PHE A 139 -17.63 -22.35 -1.99
C PHE A 139 -16.19 -22.30 -1.47
N LYS A 140 -15.25 -22.92 -2.20
CA LYS A 140 -13.86 -23.10 -1.73
C LYS A 140 -13.06 -21.81 -1.88
N SER A 141 -12.72 -21.46 -3.11
CA SER A 141 -11.91 -20.27 -3.40
C SER A 141 -12.48 -19.51 -4.58
N ALA A 142 -12.41 -18.18 -4.51
CA ALA A 142 -12.62 -17.29 -5.63
C ALA A 142 -11.29 -16.62 -5.93
N SER A 143 -10.84 -16.68 -7.18
CA SER A 143 -9.56 -16.12 -7.61
C SER A 143 -9.76 -15.15 -8.77
N LEU A 144 -9.07 -14.03 -8.73
CA LEU A 144 -9.06 -13.06 -9.82
C LEU A 144 -7.83 -13.25 -10.70
N ASN A 145 -8.07 -13.28 -11.99
CA ASN A 145 -7.06 -13.26 -13.03
C ASN A 145 -7.35 -12.11 -14.01
N PHE A 146 -6.34 -11.72 -14.78
CA PHE A 146 -6.48 -10.75 -15.86
C PHE A 146 -5.96 -11.40 -17.14
N LYS A 147 -6.85 -11.65 -18.10
CA LYS A 147 -6.51 -12.25 -19.39
C LYS A 147 -7.20 -11.48 -20.50
N ARG A 148 -6.47 -11.14 -21.56
CA ARG A 148 -7.01 -10.49 -22.77
C ARG A 148 -7.78 -9.19 -22.47
N ASP A 149 -7.19 -8.32 -21.64
CA ASP A 149 -7.76 -7.03 -21.21
C ASP A 149 -9.09 -7.10 -20.45
N LYS A 150 -9.43 -8.26 -19.89
CA LYS A 150 -10.59 -8.45 -19.04
C LYS A 150 -10.23 -9.13 -17.72
N PHE A 151 -10.97 -8.78 -16.68
CA PHE A 151 -10.92 -9.54 -15.44
C PHE A 151 -11.68 -10.85 -15.61
N ILE A 152 -11.11 -11.90 -15.05
CA ILE A 152 -11.69 -13.23 -15.04
C ILE A 152 -11.71 -13.70 -13.60
N ILE A 153 -12.90 -14.04 -13.11
CA ILE A 153 -13.08 -14.64 -11.81
C ILE A 153 -13.17 -16.16 -12.00
N GLU A 154 -12.23 -16.88 -11.41
CA GLU A 154 -12.18 -18.33 -11.39
C GLU A 154 -12.70 -18.80 -10.01
N LEU A 155 -13.82 -19.52 -10.00
CA LEU A 155 -14.45 -20.04 -8.79
C LEU A 155 -14.22 -21.54 -8.67
N ASP A 156 -13.74 -21.98 -7.50
CA ASP A 156 -13.62 -23.38 -7.13
C ASP A 156 -14.80 -23.78 -6.23
N LEU A 157 -15.60 -24.73 -6.72
CA LEU A 157 -16.84 -25.22 -6.13
C LEU A 157 -16.74 -26.72 -5.85
N ASP A 158 -17.24 -27.12 -4.68
CA ASP A 158 -17.41 -28.51 -4.31
C ASP A 158 -18.76 -29.05 -4.80
N GLN A 159 -18.72 -29.90 -5.82
CA GLN A 159 -19.92 -30.43 -6.45
C GLN A 159 -20.75 -31.32 -5.52
N GLU A 160 -20.11 -31.99 -4.56
CA GLU A 160 -20.77 -33.00 -3.72
C GLU A 160 -21.66 -32.37 -2.65
N ILE A 161 -21.22 -31.22 -2.12
CA ILE A 161 -21.86 -30.54 -0.99
C ILE A 161 -22.55 -29.23 -1.39
N MET A 162 -22.74 -28.96 -2.69
CA MET A 162 -23.38 -27.72 -3.11
C MET A 162 -24.86 -27.61 -2.66
N PRO A 163 -25.27 -26.45 -2.11
CA PRO A 163 -26.68 -26.09 -1.91
C PRO A 163 -27.59 -26.31 -3.12
N LYS A 164 -28.90 -26.48 -2.87
CA LYS A 164 -29.89 -26.77 -3.92
C LYS A 164 -30.13 -25.56 -4.82
N SER A 165 -30.13 -24.37 -4.23
CA SER A 165 -30.20 -23.09 -4.93
C SER A 165 -29.13 -22.16 -4.39
N PHE A 166 -28.49 -21.39 -5.27
CA PHE A 166 -27.54 -20.37 -4.87
C PHE A 166 -27.46 -19.27 -5.91
N TYR A 167 -27.00 -18.10 -5.46
CA TYR A 167 -26.84 -16.89 -6.24
C TYR A 167 -25.55 -16.20 -5.79
N ILE A 168 -24.75 -15.77 -6.76
CA ILE A 168 -23.49 -15.06 -6.58
C ILE A 168 -23.66 -13.67 -7.18
N TYR A 169 -23.42 -12.65 -6.38
CA TYR A 169 -23.54 -11.24 -6.73
C TYR A 169 -22.18 -10.55 -6.68
N ASP A 170 -22.09 -9.42 -7.38
CA ASP A 170 -20.95 -8.51 -7.32
C ASP A 170 -20.77 -7.83 -5.95
N GLU A 171 -19.65 -7.13 -5.76
CA GLU A 171 -19.29 -6.44 -4.50
C GLU A 171 -20.35 -5.40 -4.07
N LEU A 172 -21.11 -4.84 -5.02
CA LEU A 172 -22.15 -3.84 -4.74
C LEU A 172 -23.56 -4.44 -4.61
N MET A 173 -23.69 -5.77 -4.74
CA MET A 173 -24.97 -6.50 -4.84
C MET A 173 -25.96 -5.92 -5.87
N LYS A 174 -25.45 -5.34 -6.95
CA LYS A 174 -26.26 -4.78 -8.04
C LYS A 174 -26.44 -5.76 -9.18
N LYS A 175 -25.46 -6.63 -9.41
CA LYS A 175 -25.43 -7.56 -10.54
C LYS A 175 -25.31 -8.99 -10.02
N GLU A 176 -26.22 -9.84 -10.46
CA GLU A 176 -26.05 -11.29 -10.34
C GLU A 176 -25.01 -11.74 -11.37
N LEU A 177 -23.95 -12.39 -10.89
CA LEU A 177 -22.83 -12.86 -11.71
C LEU A 177 -22.99 -14.33 -12.10
N TYR A 178 -23.56 -15.15 -11.22
CA TYR A 178 -23.74 -16.58 -11.45
C TYR A 178 -24.78 -17.19 -10.51
N ASN A 179 -25.49 -18.22 -10.96
CA ASN A 179 -26.52 -18.89 -10.14
C ASN A 179 -26.57 -20.42 -10.31
N SER A 180 -27.41 -21.07 -9.50
CA SER A 180 -27.56 -22.51 -9.51
C SER A 180 -28.13 -23.12 -10.79
N ASP A 181 -28.92 -22.36 -11.55
CA ASP A 181 -29.53 -22.85 -12.78
C ASP A 181 -28.50 -22.86 -13.91
N GLU A 182 -27.70 -21.80 -14.02
CA GLU A 182 -26.53 -21.74 -14.90
C GLU A 182 -25.53 -22.85 -14.58
N TRP A 183 -25.22 -23.08 -13.30
CA TRP A 183 -24.32 -24.14 -12.87
C TRP A 183 -24.82 -25.54 -13.26
N LYS A 184 -26.12 -25.81 -13.09
CA LYS A 184 -26.74 -27.08 -13.50
C LYS A 184 -26.76 -27.25 -15.01
N ASN A 185 -27.03 -26.18 -15.77
CA ASN A 185 -27.07 -26.20 -17.23
C ASN A 185 -25.70 -26.55 -17.86
N VAL A 186 -24.61 -26.13 -17.21
CA VAL A 186 -23.23 -26.42 -17.65
C VAL A 186 -22.71 -27.76 -17.09
N GLY A 187 -23.56 -28.56 -16.46
CA GLY A 187 -23.22 -29.91 -15.99
C GLY A 187 -22.52 -29.95 -14.63
N LYS A 188 -22.74 -28.94 -13.77
CA LYS A 188 -22.20 -28.83 -12.40
C LYS A 188 -20.67 -28.84 -12.34
N PRO A 189 -19.97 -27.96 -13.06
CA PRO A 189 -18.51 -27.93 -13.04
C PRO A 189 -17.94 -27.59 -11.65
N SER A 190 -16.78 -28.16 -11.31
CA SER A 190 -16.02 -27.75 -10.11
C SER A 190 -15.36 -26.39 -10.28
N ASN A 191 -14.96 -26.05 -11.51
CA ASN A 191 -14.34 -24.77 -11.82
C ASN A 191 -15.27 -23.96 -12.71
N VAL A 192 -15.68 -22.80 -12.24
CA VAL A 192 -16.50 -21.85 -13.00
C VAL A 192 -15.65 -20.64 -13.36
N ILE A 193 -15.76 -20.18 -14.60
CA ILE A 193 -15.04 -19.01 -15.10
C ILE A 193 -16.07 -17.94 -15.46
N ILE A 194 -15.95 -16.78 -14.83
CA ILE A 194 -16.84 -15.64 -15.04
C ILE A 194 -16.00 -14.49 -15.63
N GLU A 195 -16.41 -13.97 -16.78
CA GLU A 195 -15.86 -12.72 -17.30
C GLU A 195 -16.42 -11.54 -16.49
N TYR A 196 -15.54 -10.72 -15.93
CA TYR A 196 -15.90 -9.57 -15.12
C TYR A 196 -15.58 -8.28 -15.89
N GLU A 197 -16.63 -7.54 -16.25
CA GLU A 197 -16.58 -6.45 -17.23
C GLU A 197 -16.29 -5.08 -16.59
N GLU A 198 -16.31 -4.97 -15.28
CA GLU A 198 -16.07 -3.69 -14.59
C GLU A 198 -14.60 -3.31 -14.62
N GLN A 199 -14.32 -1.99 -14.66
CA GLN A 199 -12.95 -1.47 -14.71
C GLN A 199 -12.17 -1.69 -13.42
N ARG A 200 -12.88 -1.85 -12.29
CA ARG A 200 -12.28 -2.06 -10.97
C ARG A 200 -12.44 -3.52 -10.56
N PRO A 201 -11.35 -4.20 -10.15
CA PRO A 201 -11.43 -5.55 -9.63
C PRO A 201 -12.21 -5.56 -8.31
N PRO A 202 -13.11 -6.54 -8.10
CA PRO A 202 -13.91 -6.61 -6.88
C PRO A 202 -13.07 -7.19 -5.73
N SER A 203 -13.30 -6.68 -4.52
CA SER A 203 -12.61 -7.20 -3.31
C SER A 203 -13.14 -8.57 -2.88
N GLY A 204 -14.35 -8.92 -3.33
CA GLY A 204 -15.05 -10.15 -3.02
C GLY A 204 -16.46 -10.13 -3.57
N LEU A 205 -17.17 -11.23 -3.35
CA LEU A 205 -18.51 -11.49 -3.89
C LEU A 205 -19.50 -11.69 -2.75
N PHE A 206 -20.78 -11.45 -3.02
CA PHE A 206 -21.83 -11.83 -2.10
C PHE A 206 -22.52 -13.11 -2.55
N VAL A 207 -22.61 -14.09 -1.65
CA VAL A 207 -23.23 -15.38 -1.93
C VAL A 207 -24.48 -15.54 -1.08
N LYS A 208 -25.54 -16.02 -1.72
CA LYS A 208 -26.80 -16.40 -1.08
C LYS A 208 -27.12 -17.83 -1.48
N TRP A 209 -27.54 -18.67 -0.53
CA TRP A 209 -27.93 -20.05 -0.84
C TRP A 209 -29.18 -20.49 -0.10
N ASP A 210 -29.88 -21.45 -0.70
CA ASP A 210 -31.13 -22.03 -0.23
C ASP A 210 -32.13 -20.96 0.27
N LYS A 211 -32.68 -21.14 1.47
CA LYS A 211 -33.63 -20.19 2.09
C LYS A 211 -32.94 -19.19 3.01
N LEU A 212 -31.62 -19.01 2.90
CA LEU A 212 -30.91 -18.06 3.72
C LEU A 212 -31.34 -16.64 3.37
N SER A 213 -31.80 -15.89 4.37
CA SER A 213 -32.29 -14.51 4.20
C SER A 213 -31.18 -13.48 4.05
N VAL A 214 -29.96 -13.84 4.44
CA VAL A 214 -28.77 -12.98 4.41
C VAL A 214 -27.80 -13.40 3.31
N THR A 215 -27.04 -12.43 2.81
CA THR A 215 -25.89 -12.65 1.93
C THR A 215 -24.61 -12.76 2.76
N VAL A 216 -23.68 -13.58 2.30
CA VAL A 216 -22.40 -13.81 2.97
C VAL A 216 -21.27 -13.42 2.05
N TRP A 217 -20.25 -12.78 2.61
CA TRP A 217 -19.08 -12.34 1.88
C TRP A 217 -18.15 -13.50 1.52
N TRP A 218 -17.74 -13.57 0.26
CA TRP A 218 -16.75 -14.50 -0.26
C TRP A 218 -15.56 -13.72 -0.81
N PRO A 219 -14.42 -13.66 -0.08
CA PRO A 219 -13.27 -12.88 -0.51
C PRO A 219 -12.65 -13.43 -1.80
N ILE A 220 -12.23 -12.51 -2.68
CA ILE A 220 -11.51 -12.86 -3.90
C ILE A 220 -10.01 -12.77 -3.64
N ASN A 221 -9.30 -13.85 -3.99
CA ASN A 221 -7.85 -13.92 -3.93
C ASN A 221 -7.23 -13.41 -5.23
N ILE A 222 -6.22 -12.57 -5.12
CA ILE A 222 -5.51 -12.03 -6.28
C ILE A 222 -4.24 -12.86 -6.46
N LEU A 223 -4.23 -13.72 -7.49
CA LEU A 223 -3.11 -14.65 -7.71
C LEU A 223 -1.84 -13.92 -8.19
N ASN A 224 -1.98 -12.76 -8.84
CA ASN A 224 -0.88 -11.92 -9.26
C ASN A 224 -1.25 -10.44 -9.08
N SER A 225 -0.69 -9.77 -8.07
CA SER A 225 -0.96 -8.35 -7.80
C SER A 225 -0.49 -7.42 -8.93
N SER A 226 0.40 -7.89 -9.80
CA SER A 226 0.96 -7.14 -10.92
C SER A 226 -0.01 -6.94 -12.07
N VAL A 227 -1.12 -7.69 -12.09
CA VAL A 227 -2.16 -7.53 -13.11
C VAL A 227 -3.31 -6.61 -12.68
N LEU A 228 -3.26 -6.09 -11.45
CA LEU A 228 -4.24 -5.09 -11.01
C LEU A 228 -3.93 -3.74 -11.67
N PRO A 229 -4.94 -3.07 -12.23
CA PRO A 229 -4.76 -1.72 -12.72
C PRO A 229 -4.37 -0.81 -11.55
N PRO A 230 -3.58 0.24 -11.80
CA PRO A 230 -3.31 1.23 -10.78
C PRO A 230 -4.65 1.87 -10.32
N PRO A 231 -4.77 2.22 -9.03
CA PRO A 231 -5.91 2.96 -8.51
C PRO A 231 -6.21 4.19 -9.37
N GLU A 232 -7.49 4.47 -9.61
CA GLU A 232 -7.90 5.60 -10.45
C GLU A 232 -7.37 6.94 -9.94
N GLU A 233 -7.24 7.09 -8.62
CA GLU A 233 -6.72 8.30 -7.98
C GLU A 233 -5.25 8.58 -8.32
N LEU A 234 -4.54 7.57 -8.84
CA LEU A 234 -3.16 7.66 -9.30
C LEU A 234 -3.05 7.77 -10.82
N LYS A 235 -4.15 7.64 -11.56
CA LYS A 235 -4.16 7.89 -13.01
C LYS A 235 -4.10 9.41 -13.24
N ASP A 236 -3.31 9.81 -14.24
CA ASP A 236 -3.23 11.19 -14.73
C ASP A 236 -2.87 12.25 -13.68
N LEU A 237 -1.92 11.90 -12.79
CA LEU A 237 -1.39 12.86 -11.82
C LEU A 237 -0.75 14.07 -12.54
N PRO A 238 -1.03 15.31 -12.08
CA PRO A 238 -0.40 16.51 -12.66
C PRO A 238 1.13 16.43 -12.62
N LEU A 239 1.79 17.00 -13.64
CA LEU A 239 3.25 16.99 -13.73
C LEU A 239 3.92 17.46 -12.43
N GLU A 240 3.44 18.56 -11.82
CA GLU A 240 4.02 19.06 -10.57
C GLU A 240 3.93 18.05 -9.41
N VAL A 241 2.87 17.24 -9.35
CA VAL A 241 2.72 16.20 -8.34
C VAL A 241 3.68 15.06 -8.62
N LEU A 242 3.78 14.61 -9.87
CA LEU A 242 4.75 13.58 -10.28
C LEU A 242 6.18 14.02 -9.96
N LEU A 243 6.56 15.23 -10.34
CA LEU A 243 7.87 15.81 -10.04
C LEU A 243 8.11 15.82 -8.53
N ASN A 244 7.15 16.28 -7.72
CA ASN A 244 7.29 16.28 -6.26
C ASN A 244 7.38 14.88 -5.66
N VAL A 245 6.66 13.89 -6.18
CA VAL A 245 6.74 12.50 -5.69
C VAL A 245 8.09 11.88 -6.03
N LEU A 246 8.59 12.11 -7.25
CA LEU A 246 9.89 11.61 -7.68
C LEU A 246 11.02 12.29 -6.91
N SER A 247 10.88 13.59 -6.65
CA SER A 247 11.93 14.42 -6.10
C SER A 247 11.89 14.53 -4.57
N SER A 248 10.85 14.02 -3.91
CA SER A 248 10.73 14.04 -2.46
C SER A 248 11.37 12.80 -1.85
N SER A 249 12.07 13.00 -0.73
CA SER A 249 12.47 11.92 0.17
C SER A 249 11.31 11.33 0.98
N LYS A 250 10.11 11.92 0.91
CA LYS A 250 8.92 11.43 1.62
C LYS A 250 8.36 10.18 0.93
N PRO A 251 7.74 9.25 1.68
CA PRO A 251 6.97 8.16 1.09
C PRO A 251 5.92 8.68 0.09
N PRO A 252 5.78 8.06 -1.11
CA PRO A 252 4.89 8.55 -2.17
C PRO A 252 3.45 8.81 -1.71
N HIS A 253 2.89 7.91 -0.89
CA HIS A 253 1.54 8.02 -0.36
C HIS A 253 1.33 9.30 0.48
N ARG A 254 2.37 9.83 1.14
CA ARG A 254 2.26 11.07 1.92
C ARG A 254 2.13 12.28 1.01
N VAL A 255 2.97 12.38 -0.02
CA VAL A 255 2.94 13.47 -1.01
C VAL A 255 1.59 13.49 -1.73
N ILE A 256 1.09 12.31 -2.13
CA ILE A 256 -0.21 12.15 -2.79
C ILE A 256 -1.34 12.52 -1.83
N SER A 257 -1.31 12.08 -0.56
CA SER A 257 -2.35 12.44 0.42
C SER A 257 -2.38 13.95 0.71
N GLU A 258 -1.22 14.61 0.78
CA GLU A 258 -1.12 16.05 0.97
C GLU A 258 -1.73 16.80 -0.23
N TRP A 259 -1.51 16.31 -1.44
CA TRP A 259 -2.11 16.85 -2.66
C TRP A 259 -3.64 16.62 -2.72
N LEU A 260 -4.11 15.40 -2.45
CA LEU A 260 -5.55 15.09 -2.41
C LEU A 260 -6.28 15.91 -1.34
N LYS A 261 -5.67 16.10 -0.16
CA LYS A 261 -6.21 16.98 0.90
C LYS A 261 -6.28 18.44 0.44
N LYS A 262 -5.28 18.94 -0.29
CA LYS A 262 -5.31 20.30 -0.86
C LYS A 262 -6.41 20.45 -1.91
N GLN A 263 -6.61 19.46 -2.80
CA GLN A 263 -7.70 19.48 -3.77
C GLN A 263 -9.09 19.46 -3.11
N LYS A 264 -9.28 18.65 -2.07
CA LYS A 264 -10.54 18.63 -1.31
C LYS A 264 -10.82 19.96 -0.61
N LYS A 265 -9.78 20.65 -0.11
CA LYS A 265 -9.92 21.99 0.47
C LYS A 265 -10.27 23.05 -0.58
N THR A 266 -9.68 23.00 -1.77
CA THR A 266 -10.01 23.94 -2.86
C THR A 266 -11.40 23.72 -3.47
N ASN A 267 -11.91 22.48 -3.44
CA ASN A 267 -13.25 22.16 -3.96
C ASN A 267 -14.37 22.26 -2.90
N GLY A 268 -14.02 22.32 -1.61
CA GLY A 268 -14.98 22.18 -0.50
C GLY A 268 -15.33 23.46 0.25
N GLU A 269 -14.48 24.49 0.27
CA GLU A 269 -14.75 25.72 1.04
C GLU A 269 -14.18 26.94 0.31
N SER A 270 -15.05 27.79 -0.22
CA SER A 270 -14.72 29.15 -0.61
C SER A 270 -14.56 30.02 0.64
N ASP A 271 -13.53 29.73 1.44
CA ASP A 271 -13.17 30.60 2.55
C ASP A 271 -12.21 31.66 2.03
N ALA A 272 -12.79 32.79 1.62
CA ALA A 272 -12.11 33.98 1.14
C ALA A 272 -11.31 34.65 2.27
N SER A 273 -10.21 34.03 2.67
CA SER A 273 -9.13 34.74 3.36
C SER A 273 -8.19 35.34 2.30
N PRO A 274 -7.87 36.65 2.36
CA PRO A 274 -6.94 37.23 1.41
C PRO A 274 -5.58 36.57 1.62
N LEU A 275 -5.10 35.84 0.61
CA LEU A 275 -3.71 35.38 0.56
C LEU A 275 -2.80 36.63 0.45
N ILE A 276 -2.33 37.12 1.59
CA ILE A 276 -1.33 38.21 1.72
C ILE A 276 0.06 37.61 1.50
N ASP A 277 0.32 37.11 0.29
CA ASP A 277 1.68 36.80 -0.14
C ASP A 277 1.86 37.17 -1.62
N PRO A 278 2.49 38.33 -1.92
CA PRO A 278 2.76 38.79 -3.28
C PRO A 278 3.55 37.78 -4.12
N HIS A 279 4.36 36.92 -3.50
CA HIS A 279 5.15 35.91 -4.21
C HIS A 279 4.34 34.69 -4.64
N LYS A 280 3.16 34.43 -4.04
CA LYS A 280 2.23 33.38 -4.48
C LYS A 280 1.31 33.81 -5.62
N ARG A 281 1.25 35.12 -5.93
CA ARG A 281 0.50 35.65 -7.08
C ARG A 281 1.19 35.39 -8.42
N VAL A 282 2.47 35.06 -8.41
CA VAL A 282 3.22 34.78 -9.64
C VAL A 282 3.12 33.28 -9.90
N ASN A 283 2.37 32.92 -10.94
CA ASN A 283 2.28 31.54 -11.41
C ASN A 283 3.63 31.16 -12.04
N THR A 284 4.54 30.61 -11.23
CA THR A 284 5.91 30.32 -11.66
C THR A 284 6.03 29.15 -12.65
N SER A 285 4.93 28.42 -12.87
CA SER A 285 4.82 27.33 -13.86
C SER A 285 5.07 27.79 -15.31
N THR A 286 4.98 29.10 -15.58
CA THR A 286 5.19 29.66 -16.92
C THR A 286 6.65 29.97 -17.25
N PHE A 287 7.55 30.01 -16.25
CA PHE A 287 8.96 30.32 -16.48
C PHE A 287 9.74 29.09 -16.91
N LEU A 288 10.14 29.09 -18.19
CA LEU A 288 10.84 28.01 -18.87
C LEU A 288 12.07 27.53 -18.07
N LEU A 289 12.89 28.45 -17.54
CA LEU A 289 14.10 28.11 -16.78
C LEU A 289 13.86 27.38 -15.45
N GLN A 290 12.80 27.76 -14.71
CA GLN A 290 12.45 27.07 -13.46
C GLN A 290 11.83 25.70 -13.74
N ARG A 291 11.10 25.59 -14.86
CA ARG A 291 10.50 24.32 -15.32
C ARG A 291 11.57 23.33 -15.75
N THR A 292 12.56 23.77 -16.54
CA THR A 292 13.71 22.94 -16.91
C THR A 292 14.46 22.45 -15.67
N ARG A 293 14.73 23.32 -14.67
CA ARG A 293 15.38 22.91 -13.42
C ARG A 293 14.60 21.86 -12.63
N LYS A 294 13.28 22.03 -12.52
CA LYS A 294 12.40 21.05 -11.83
C LYS A 294 12.39 19.71 -12.56
N ILE A 295 12.37 19.72 -13.89
CA ILE A 295 12.43 18.52 -14.71
C ILE A 295 13.80 17.84 -14.52
N SER A 296 14.91 18.56 -14.65
CA SER A 296 16.24 18.01 -14.40
C SER A 296 16.37 17.36 -13.01
N TYR A 297 15.81 18.00 -11.96
CA TYR A 297 15.83 17.42 -10.61
C TYR A 297 15.02 16.12 -10.53
N ALA A 298 13.86 16.06 -11.19
CA ALA A 298 13.08 14.83 -11.24
C ALA A 298 13.73 13.73 -12.09
N LEU A 299 14.45 14.09 -13.16
CA LEU A 299 15.25 13.14 -13.94
C LEU A 299 16.37 12.54 -13.09
N THR A 300 17.10 13.36 -12.32
CA THR A 300 18.10 12.86 -11.36
C THR A 300 17.49 11.92 -10.34
N ALA A 301 16.35 12.29 -9.74
CA ALA A 301 15.70 11.44 -8.74
C ALA A 301 15.14 10.13 -9.35
N LEU A 302 14.64 10.18 -10.59
CA LEU A 302 14.22 9.02 -11.36
C LEU A 302 15.39 8.08 -11.63
N LYS A 303 16.53 8.63 -12.04
CA LYS A 303 17.79 7.89 -12.23
C LYS A 303 18.20 7.20 -10.94
N GLU A 304 18.29 7.91 -9.83
CA GLU A 304 18.62 7.33 -8.51
C GLU A 304 17.67 6.20 -8.13
N LYS A 305 16.37 6.38 -8.37
CA LYS A 305 15.35 5.35 -8.12
C LYS A 305 15.53 4.12 -9.02
N LEU A 306 15.92 4.29 -10.28
CA LEU A 306 16.19 3.17 -11.19
C LEU A 306 17.54 2.49 -10.90
N GLN A 307 18.49 3.16 -10.24
CA GLN A 307 19.75 2.58 -9.80
C GLN A 307 19.60 1.68 -8.56
N LYS A 308 18.58 1.91 -7.72
CA LYS A 308 18.32 1.09 -6.52
C LYS A 308 18.07 -0.38 -6.89
N PRO A 309 18.43 -1.35 -6.02
CA PRO A 309 18.21 -2.78 -6.27
C PRO A 309 16.78 -3.10 -6.71
N ILE A 310 16.64 -3.98 -7.70
CA ILE A 310 15.35 -4.45 -8.24
C ILE A 310 15.34 -5.97 -8.20
N TYR A 311 14.47 -6.53 -7.37
CA TYR A 311 14.44 -7.97 -7.10
C TYR A 311 13.55 -8.74 -8.09
N THR A 312 12.57 -8.10 -8.72
CA THR A 312 11.64 -8.76 -9.65
C THR A 312 11.35 -7.92 -10.89
N ILE A 313 10.95 -8.57 -12.00
CA ILE A 313 10.61 -7.87 -13.25
C ILE A 313 9.38 -6.97 -13.07
N GLU A 314 8.44 -7.38 -12.23
CA GLU A 314 7.25 -6.61 -11.85
C GLU A 314 7.64 -5.31 -11.16
N SER A 315 8.64 -5.37 -10.28
CA SER A 315 9.18 -4.19 -9.61
C SER A 315 9.82 -3.20 -10.59
N LEU A 316 10.48 -3.69 -11.64
CA LEU A 316 10.98 -2.85 -12.73
C LEU A 316 9.82 -2.24 -13.52
N ASN A 317 8.84 -3.06 -13.91
CA ASN A 317 7.66 -2.60 -14.65
C ASN A 317 6.90 -1.52 -13.89
N TRP A 318 6.77 -1.62 -12.56
CA TRP A 318 6.18 -0.55 -11.73
C TRP A 318 6.98 0.75 -11.74
N ARG A 319 8.32 0.71 -11.83
CA ARG A 319 9.16 1.92 -11.93
C ARG A 319 9.06 2.56 -13.32
N ILE A 320 8.85 1.78 -14.38
CA ILE A 320 8.79 2.26 -15.76
C ILE A 320 7.36 2.64 -16.17
N PHE A 321 6.43 1.70 -16.09
CA PHE A 321 5.06 1.80 -16.60
C PHE A 321 4.01 2.08 -15.52
N GLY A 322 4.42 2.11 -14.25
CA GLY A 322 3.50 2.42 -13.15
C GLY A 322 2.94 3.85 -13.19
N PRO A 323 1.92 4.16 -12.36
CA PRO A 323 1.23 5.45 -12.33
C PRO A 323 2.11 6.62 -11.88
N VAL A 324 3.24 6.33 -11.22
CA VAL A 324 4.29 7.31 -10.86
C VAL A 324 5.63 6.89 -11.45
N GLY A 325 5.58 6.23 -12.61
CA GLY A 325 6.73 5.74 -13.36
C GLY A 325 7.18 6.70 -14.45
N VAL A 326 8.18 6.25 -15.21
CA VAL A 326 8.73 6.96 -16.37
C VAL A 326 7.63 7.33 -17.37
N LYS A 327 6.74 6.39 -17.71
CA LYS A 327 5.71 6.61 -18.73
C LYS A 327 4.69 7.66 -18.30
N ALA A 328 4.28 7.65 -17.02
CA ALA A 328 3.39 8.66 -16.47
C ALA A 328 4.02 10.06 -16.50
N LEU A 329 5.33 10.16 -16.21
CA LEU A 329 6.09 11.41 -16.34
C LEU A 329 6.14 11.90 -17.80
N CYS A 330 6.42 11.01 -18.75
CA CYS A 330 6.44 11.34 -20.19
C CYS A 330 5.08 11.88 -20.64
N LYS A 331 4.00 11.17 -20.30
CA LYS A 331 2.62 11.60 -20.60
C LYS A 331 2.33 13.00 -20.05
N ALA A 332 2.61 13.21 -18.76
CA ALA A 332 2.38 14.52 -18.12
C ALA A 332 3.23 15.64 -18.74
N ILE A 333 4.46 15.35 -19.20
CA ILE A 333 5.28 16.32 -19.93
C ILE A 333 4.66 16.63 -21.29
N THR A 334 4.24 15.62 -22.05
CA THR A 334 3.63 15.83 -23.37
C THR A 334 2.31 16.62 -23.30
N GLU A 335 1.51 16.43 -22.25
CA GLU A 335 0.25 17.16 -22.04
C GLU A 335 0.48 18.61 -21.60
N THR A 336 1.60 18.91 -20.94
CA THR A 336 1.90 20.23 -20.38
C THR A 336 2.92 21.04 -21.19
N ALA A 337 3.56 20.43 -22.19
CA ALA A 337 4.47 21.09 -23.11
C ALA A 337 3.78 22.17 -23.95
N LYS A 338 4.47 23.30 -24.15
CA LYS A 338 3.92 24.45 -24.88
C LYS A 338 4.15 24.36 -26.38
N SER A 339 5.12 23.56 -26.81
CA SER A 339 5.46 23.38 -28.22
C SER A 339 5.93 21.94 -28.49
N GLU A 340 5.91 21.53 -29.75
CA GLU A 340 6.39 20.21 -30.18
C GLU A 340 7.91 20.08 -29.98
N GLU A 341 8.65 21.17 -30.14
CA GLU A 341 10.10 21.23 -29.88
C GLU A 341 10.42 20.99 -28.40
N GLU A 342 9.63 21.58 -27.49
CA GLU A 342 9.79 21.35 -26.05
C GLU A 342 9.50 19.89 -25.67
N LYS A 343 8.48 19.27 -26.29
CA LYS A 343 8.19 17.84 -26.10
C LYS A 343 9.38 16.99 -26.54
N ALA A 344 9.84 17.20 -27.77
CA ALA A 344 10.92 16.41 -28.35
C ALA A 344 12.20 16.51 -27.52
N PHE A 345 12.57 17.73 -27.09
CA PHE A 345 13.72 17.95 -26.23
C PHE A 345 13.59 17.19 -24.89
N LEU A 346 12.49 17.38 -24.17
CA LEU A 346 12.32 16.77 -22.83
C LEU A 346 12.20 15.24 -22.87
N LEU A 347 11.54 14.68 -23.88
CA LEU A 347 11.49 13.23 -24.08
C LEU A 347 12.88 12.66 -24.41
N THR A 348 13.68 13.40 -25.20
CA THR A 348 15.06 13.02 -25.51
C THR A 348 15.96 13.03 -24.27
N GLU A 349 15.82 14.03 -23.39
CA GLU A 349 16.53 14.06 -22.09
C GLU A 349 16.18 12.86 -21.21
N ILE A 350 14.90 12.46 -21.18
CA ILE A 350 14.46 11.25 -20.46
C ILE A 350 15.15 10.02 -21.03
N VAL A 351 15.13 9.85 -22.36
CA VAL A 351 15.77 8.72 -23.02
C VAL A 351 17.27 8.66 -22.71
N PHE A 352 17.95 9.80 -22.78
CA PHE A 352 19.37 9.90 -22.45
C PHE A 352 19.65 9.48 -20.99
N GLU A 353 18.85 9.97 -20.03
CA GLU A 353 19.03 9.60 -18.63
C GLU A 353 18.73 8.12 -18.37
N LEU A 354 17.68 7.55 -18.97
CA LEU A 354 17.33 6.13 -18.85
C LEU A 354 18.47 5.21 -19.29
N LYS A 355 19.13 5.55 -20.40
CA LYS A 355 20.26 4.77 -20.94
C LYS A 355 21.52 4.90 -20.10
N ASN A 356 21.69 6.04 -19.42
CA ASN A 356 22.80 6.29 -18.51
C ASN A 356 22.59 5.73 -17.10
N VAL A 357 21.46 5.09 -16.82
CA VAL A 357 21.24 4.41 -15.54
C VAL A 357 22.18 3.21 -15.40
N LYS A 358 22.92 3.17 -14.28
CA LYS A 358 23.72 2.02 -13.87
C LYS A 358 22.96 1.24 -12.80
N PRO A 359 22.18 0.19 -13.15
CA PRO A 359 21.41 -0.56 -12.17
C PRO A 359 22.35 -1.29 -11.19
N HIS A 360 21.94 -1.38 -9.93
CA HIS A 360 22.60 -2.25 -8.96
C HIS A 360 22.24 -3.72 -9.26
N ILE A 361 23.24 -4.50 -9.67
CA ILE A 361 23.08 -5.92 -10.01
C ILE A 361 23.81 -6.79 -8.98
N SER A 362 23.08 -7.68 -8.34
CA SER A 362 23.56 -8.73 -7.44
C SER A 362 22.90 -10.08 -7.81
N LYS A 363 23.25 -11.17 -7.11
CA LYS A 363 22.62 -12.49 -7.32
C LYS A 363 21.11 -12.53 -7.02
N GLU A 364 20.63 -11.58 -6.22
CA GLU A 364 19.24 -11.51 -5.75
C GLU A 364 18.39 -10.54 -6.59
N THR A 365 19.02 -9.78 -7.49
CA THR A 365 18.33 -8.84 -8.38
C THR A 365 18.07 -9.45 -9.76
N ILE A 366 17.18 -8.81 -10.52
CA ILE A 366 16.95 -9.14 -11.93
C ILE A 366 18.25 -9.14 -12.75
N SER A 367 18.25 -9.90 -13.85
CA SER A 367 19.41 -9.97 -14.73
C SER A 367 19.64 -8.66 -15.49
N LYS A 368 20.89 -8.40 -15.88
CA LYS A 368 21.24 -7.26 -16.75
C LYS A 368 20.46 -7.28 -18.07
N SER A 369 20.22 -8.46 -18.62
CA SER A 369 19.45 -8.66 -19.86
C SER A 369 17.98 -8.26 -19.72
N GLU A 370 17.32 -8.63 -18.62
CA GLU A 370 15.92 -8.27 -18.37
C GLU A 370 15.76 -6.77 -18.15
N TYR A 371 16.68 -6.17 -17.38
CA TYR A 371 16.73 -4.73 -17.21
C TYR A 371 16.88 -4.01 -18.54
N LYS A 372 17.90 -4.40 -19.34
CA LYS A 372 18.17 -3.79 -20.64
C LYS A 372 16.98 -3.91 -21.59
N LYS A 373 16.36 -5.09 -21.67
CA LYS A 373 15.18 -5.33 -22.50
C LYS A 373 14.05 -4.34 -22.18
N THR A 374 13.73 -4.17 -20.89
CA THR A 374 12.63 -3.28 -20.46
C THR A 374 12.95 -1.81 -20.74
N ILE A 375 14.21 -1.38 -20.58
CA ILE A 375 14.65 -0.03 -20.93
C ILE A 375 14.60 0.18 -22.46
N ASP A 376 15.02 -0.80 -23.25
CA ASP A 376 14.98 -0.72 -24.71
C ASP A 376 13.53 -0.65 -25.24
N GLU A 377 12.59 -1.33 -24.58
CA GLU A 377 11.15 -1.25 -24.89
C GLU A 377 10.61 0.18 -24.72
N ILE A 378 10.80 0.81 -23.56
CA ILE A 378 10.33 2.18 -23.33
C ILE A 378 11.08 3.20 -24.20
N THR A 379 12.39 3.04 -24.42
CA THR A 379 13.15 3.93 -25.31
C THR A 379 12.64 3.85 -26.75
N SER A 380 12.30 2.65 -27.24
CA SER A 380 11.75 2.48 -28.58
C SER A 380 10.36 3.10 -28.72
N GLU A 381 9.55 3.03 -27.67
CA GLU A 381 8.24 3.68 -27.63
C GLU A 381 8.37 5.21 -27.66
N LEU A 382 9.26 5.78 -26.85
CA LEU A 382 9.54 7.21 -26.82
C LEU A 382 10.14 7.72 -28.14
N LYS A 383 11.00 6.93 -28.79
CA LYS A 383 11.53 7.26 -30.13
C LYS A 383 10.41 7.44 -31.14
N LYS A 384 9.45 6.50 -31.18
CA LYS A 384 8.27 6.60 -32.05
C LYS A 384 7.41 7.82 -31.72
N GLU A 385 7.25 8.16 -30.44
CA GLU A 385 6.53 9.37 -30.05
C GLU A 385 7.23 10.63 -30.55
N ILE A 386 8.56 10.71 -30.43
CA ILE A 386 9.38 11.84 -30.91
C ILE A 386 9.33 11.95 -32.44
N ASP A 387 9.47 10.82 -33.17
CA ASP A 387 9.45 10.79 -34.64
C ASP A 387 8.12 11.27 -35.24
N ASN A 388 7.02 11.19 -34.46
CA ASN A 388 5.70 11.66 -34.88
C ASN A 388 5.49 13.17 -34.66
N LEU A 389 6.42 13.88 -34.02
CA LEU A 389 6.32 15.32 -33.77
C LEU A 389 6.75 16.11 -35.02
N ASP A 390 6.05 17.20 -35.32
CA ASP A 390 6.43 18.08 -36.43
C ASP A 390 7.57 19.03 -36.01
N LEU A 391 8.81 18.61 -36.29
CA LEU A 391 10.04 19.33 -35.96
C LEU A 391 10.66 20.04 -37.17
N THR A 392 9.89 20.29 -38.23
CA THR A 392 10.39 20.79 -39.52
C THR A 392 11.05 22.17 -39.46
N LYS A 393 10.92 22.89 -38.35
CA LYS A 393 11.39 24.28 -38.18
C LYS A 393 12.71 24.41 -37.41
N ASP A 394 13.20 23.35 -36.77
CA ASP A 394 14.41 23.42 -35.92
C ASP A 394 15.43 22.32 -36.27
N GLN A 395 16.36 22.67 -37.17
CA GLN A 395 17.43 21.76 -37.60
C GLN A 395 18.40 21.43 -36.45
N GLN A 396 18.66 22.36 -35.53
CA GLN A 396 19.59 22.12 -34.41
C GLN A 396 19.03 21.09 -33.45
N LEU A 397 17.72 21.14 -33.18
CA LEU A 397 17.05 20.15 -32.36
C LEU A 397 17.03 18.77 -33.01
N ASN A 398 16.78 18.68 -34.32
CA ASN A 398 16.84 17.40 -35.04
C ASN A 398 18.25 16.78 -35.01
N ASP A 399 19.28 17.60 -35.18
CA ASP A 399 20.67 17.15 -35.07
C ASP A 399 20.98 16.67 -33.65
N TYR A 400 20.49 17.38 -32.62
CA TYR A 400 20.62 16.98 -31.22
C TYR A 400 19.97 15.63 -30.93
N ILE A 401 18.69 15.46 -31.29
CA ILE A 401 17.94 14.21 -31.11
C ILE A 401 18.68 13.05 -31.79
N THR A 402 19.09 13.26 -33.03
CA THR A 402 19.85 12.25 -33.79
C THR A 402 21.15 11.88 -33.08
N SER A 403 21.88 12.87 -32.56
CA SER A 403 23.14 12.62 -31.86
C SER A 403 22.95 11.79 -30.58
N VAL A 404 21.92 12.08 -29.79
CA VAL A 404 21.56 11.31 -28.58
C VAL A 404 21.20 9.87 -28.93
N PHE A 405 20.34 9.67 -29.93
CA PHE A 405 19.95 8.31 -30.35
C PHE A 405 21.13 7.52 -30.92
N GLN A 406 22.08 8.16 -31.60
CA GLN A 406 23.32 7.52 -32.03
C GLN A 406 24.27 7.18 -30.88
N GLU A 407 24.31 8.00 -29.82
CA GLU A 407 25.15 7.76 -28.66
C GLU A 407 24.63 6.59 -27.81
N ILE A 408 23.31 6.46 -27.64
CA ILE A 408 22.70 5.39 -26.83
C ILE A 408 22.55 4.05 -27.56
N GLU A 409 22.70 4.02 -28.89
CA GLU A 409 22.71 2.80 -29.72
C GLU A 409 24.10 2.14 -29.79
N LYS A 410 25.17 2.86 -29.38
CA LYS A 410 26.52 2.33 -29.19
C LYS A 410 26.63 1.56 -27.88
#